data_AF-G0U298-F1
#
_entry.id   AF-G0U298-F1
#
_cell.length_a   1.000
_cell.length_b   1.000
_cell.length_c   1.000
_cell.angle_alpha   90.00
_cell.angle_beta   90.00
_cell.angle_gamma   90.00
#
_symmetry.space_group_name_H-M   'P 1'
#
loop_
_entity.id
_entity.type
_entity.pdbx_description
1 polymer ?
#
loop_
_entity_poly.entity_id
_entity_poly.type
_entity_poly.pdbx_seq_one_letter_code
_entity_poly.pdbx_strand_id
1 'polypeptide(L)'
;MSARKEALKPIPGRCPTPGELGKAGWAILHSAAAVFPHNPSDTQQTAFSAFLHGWSHSYACSHCAYHMRRYLEENPPVLTGKFAVNRYLCEFHNAVNERLGKDTYNCDPMNVLRRWQTQEQRVESRGTTGFLRHWKVHLQQDGGGLVVALSAQNRPEQIELQVGEQGQLARMWTPFCANLRHAWCIARIMRRVREHNSVGA
;
A
#
# COMPACT_ATOMS: atom_id res chain seq x y z
N MET A 1 43.28 38.02 -20.30
CA MET A 1 42.65 38.74 -19.17
C MET A 1 41.87 37.71 -18.36
N SER A 2 42.38 37.31 -17.19
CA SER A 2 41.73 36.31 -16.33
C SER A 2 40.66 37.02 -15.50
N ALA A 3 39.39 36.73 -15.76
CA ALA A 3 38.30 37.21 -14.92
C ALA A 3 38.50 36.62 -13.52
N ARG A 4 38.81 37.48 -12.54
CA ARG A 4 38.74 37.10 -11.13
C ARG A 4 37.30 36.66 -10.86
N LYS A 5 37.13 35.36 -10.59
CA LYS A 5 35.87 34.78 -10.14
C LYS A 5 35.58 35.40 -8.77
N GLU A 6 34.64 36.34 -8.73
CA GLU A 6 34.21 36.99 -7.51
C GLU A 6 33.74 35.88 -6.54
N ALA A 7 34.29 35.88 -5.32
CA ALA A 7 33.96 34.87 -4.33
C ALA A 7 32.47 34.96 -4.01
N LEU A 8 31.73 33.88 -4.28
CA LEU A 8 30.30 33.81 -3.98
C LEU A 8 30.09 34.15 -2.51
N LYS A 9 29.19 35.09 -2.23
CA LYS A 9 28.80 35.43 -0.86
C LYS A 9 28.29 34.15 -0.17
N PRO A 10 28.76 33.84 1.06
CA PRO A 10 28.32 32.65 1.75
C PRO A 10 26.81 32.71 2.00
N ILE A 11 26.11 31.63 1.64
CA ILE A 11 24.69 31.48 1.97
C ILE A 11 24.60 31.21 3.49
N PRO A 12 23.84 32.00 4.27
CA PRO A 12 23.68 31.76 5.70
C PRO A 12 23.07 30.39 5.97
N GLY A 13 23.63 29.65 6.95
CA GLY A 13 23.11 28.35 7.37
C GLY A 13 24.20 27.40 7.86
N ARG A 14 23.79 26.25 8.41
CA ARG A 14 24.69 25.12 8.69
C ARG A 14 24.34 23.93 7.80
N CYS A 15 25.36 23.17 7.41
CA CYS A 15 25.13 21.93 6.68
C CYS A 15 24.35 20.93 7.55
N PRO A 16 23.41 20.16 6.97
CA PRO A 16 22.78 19.05 7.66
C PRO A 16 23.82 18.02 8.10
N THR A 17 23.64 17.48 9.30
CA THR A 17 24.42 16.34 9.78
C THR A 17 23.97 15.04 9.09
N PRO A 18 24.82 14.00 9.04
CA PRO A 18 24.41 12.69 8.54
C PRO A 18 23.16 12.11 9.24
N GLY A 19 22.99 12.39 10.54
CA GLY A 19 21.81 11.98 11.30
C GLY A 19 20.53 12.71 10.89
N GLU A 20 20.61 14.01 10.58
CA GLU A 20 19.47 14.78 10.07
C GLU A 20 19.07 14.32 8.68
N LEU A 21 20.05 14.09 7.79
CA LEU A 21 19.82 13.49 6.48
C LEU A 21 19.18 12.10 6.61
N GLY A 22 19.69 11.27 7.53
CA GLY A 22 19.14 9.95 7.84
C GLY A 22 17.67 10.00 8.25
N LYS A 23 17.32 10.86 9.22
CA LYS A 23 15.93 11.03 9.67
C LYS A 23 14.99 11.41 8.51
N ALA A 24 15.41 12.37 7.68
CA ALA A 24 14.63 12.81 6.53
C ALA A 24 14.51 11.72 5.46
N GLY A 25 15.62 11.05 5.13
CA GLY A 25 15.64 9.97 4.15
C GLY A 25 14.75 8.79 4.55
N TRP A 26 14.82 8.35 5.81
CA TRP A 26 13.95 7.28 6.30
C TRP A 26 12.48 7.67 6.27
N ALA A 27 12.13 8.93 6.58
CA ALA A 27 10.76 9.40 6.46
C ALA A 27 10.23 9.31 5.01
N ILE A 28 11.05 9.67 4.02
CA ILE A 28 10.69 9.56 2.59
C ILE A 28 10.50 8.10 2.20
N LEU A 29 11.49 7.24 2.48
CA LEU A 29 11.47 5.83 2.06
C LEU A 29 10.28 5.07 2.68
N HIS A 30 10.07 5.21 4.00
CA HIS A 30 8.98 4.53 4.68
C HIS A 30 7.60 5.07 4.27
N SER A 31 7.48 6.36 4.00
CA SER A 31 6.22 6.93 3.50
C SER A 31 5.90 6.44 2.09
N ALA A 32 6.91 6.33 1.21
CA ALA A 32 6.76 5.78 -0.14
C ALA A 32 6.31 4.31 -0.11
N ALA A 33 6.88 3.49 0.79
CA ALA A 33 6.44 2.11 0.97
C ALA A 33 5.05 2.01 1.61
N ALA A 34 4.68 2.91 2.52
CA ALA A 34 3.37 2.90 3.17
C ALA A 34 2.21 3.08 2.17
N VAL A 35 2.43 3.83 1.08
CA VAL A 35 1.47 4.01 -0.03
C VAL A 35 1.56 2.95 -1.12
N PHE A 36 2.60 2.12 -1.12
CA PHE A 36 2.81 1.12 -2.16
C PHE A 36 1.60 0.16 -2.28
N PRO A 37 1.14 -0.24 -3.48
CA PRO A 37 -0.09 -1.02 -3.61
C PRO A 37 0.01 -2.42 -3.00
N HIS A 38 -1.14 -2.98 -2.57
CA HIS A 38 -1.21 -4.38 -2.16
C HIS A 38 -0.95 -5.35 -3.33
N ASN A 39 -1.40 -4.97 -4.54
CA ASN A 39 -1.14 -5.68 -5.79
C ASN A 39 -0.54 -4.69 -6.81
N PRO A 40 0.80 -4.54 -6.84
CA PRO A 40 1.48 -3.58 -7.70
C PRO A 40 1.55 -4.09 -9.14
N SER A 41 1.50 -3.18 -10.12
CA SER A 41 1.84 -3.51 -11.51
C SER A 41 3.35 -3.67 -11.69
N ASP A 42 3.78 -4.29 -12.78
CA ASP A 42 5.20 -4.43 -13.12
C ASP A 42 5.89 -3.06 -13.20
N THR A 43 5.22 -2.07 -13.81
CA THR A 43 5.72 -0.68 -13.84
C THR A 43 5.97 -0.12 -12.44
N GLN A 44 5.08 -0.38 -11.48
CA GLN A 44 5.23 0.10 -10.10
C GLN A 44 6.38 -0.60 -9.39
N GLN A 45 6.57 -1.90 -9.61
CA GLN A 45 7.69 -2.67 -9.09
C GLN A 45 9.02 -2.15 -9.67
N THR A 46 9.11 -2.04 -10.99
CA THR A 46 10.31 -1.51 -11.68
C THR A 46 10.63 -0.10 -11.23
N ALA A 47 9.63 0.79 -11.14
CA ALA A 47 9.83 2.17 -10.72
C ALA A 47 10.33 2.27 -9.27
N PHE A 48 9.78 1.48 -8.35
CA PHE A 48 10.22 1.50 -6.96
C PHE A 48 11.62 0.91 -6.78
N SER A 49 11.95 -0.15 -7.52
CA SER A 49 13.32 -0.68 -7.57
C SER A 49 14.30 0.37 -8.08
N ALA A 50 14.01 0.98 -9.23
CA ALA A 50 14.83 2.05 -9.81
C ALA A 50 14.96 3.25 -8.86
N PHE A 51 13.91 3.59 -8.12
CA PHE A 51 13.94 4.62 -7.09
C PHE A 51 14.94 4.27 -5.97
N LEU A 52 14.93 3.06 -5.42
CA LEU A 52 15.87 2.65 -4.36
C LEU A 52 17.32 2.66 -4.86
N HIS A 53 17.58 2.13 -6.06
CA HIS A 53 18.91 2.16 -6.65
C HIS A 53 19.36 3.59 -6.94
N GLY A 54 18.53 4.42 -7.57
CA GLY A 54 18.83 5.83 -7.83
C GLY A 54 19.07 6.63 -6.54
N TRP A 55 18.28 6.36 -5.49
CA TRP A 55 18.46 6.95 -4.17
C TRP A 55 19.84 6.60 -3.60
N SER A 56 20.28 5.34 -3.72
CA SER A 56 21.60 4.90 -3.23
C SER A 56 22.80 5.52 -3.95
N HIS A 57 22.60 6.06 -5.17
CA HIS A 57 23.64 6.80 -5.91
C HIS A 57 23.62 8.30 -5.63
N SER A 58 22.45 8.87 -5.34
CA SER A 58 22.27 10.32 -5.12
C SER A 58 22.29 10.74 -3.65
N TYR A 59 22.33 9.79 -2.71
CA TYR A 59 22.29 10.10 -1.29
C TYR A 59 23.51 10.92 -0.83
N ALA A 60 23.25 12.07 -0.22
CA ALA A 60 24.26 13.12 0.03
C ALA A 60 25.38 12.74 1.03
N CYS A 61 25.23 11.64 1.77
CA CYS A 61 26.27 11.08 2.63
C CYS A 61 27.02 9.97 1.87
N SER A 62 28.25 10.24 1.43
CA SER A 62 29.04 9.35 0.57
C SER A 62 29.26 7.94 1.14
N HIS A 63 29.69 7.83 2.40
CA HIS A 63 29.87 6.54 3.06
C HIS A 63 28.53 5.84 3.33
N CYS A 64 27.48 6.58 3.69
CA CYS A 64 26.14 6.00 3.84
C CYS A 64 25.64 5.40 2.51
N ALA A 65 25.82 6.15 1.41
CA ALA A 65 25.45 5.74 0.06
C ALA A 65 26.19 4.47 -0.39
N TYR A 66 27.50 4.37 -0.10
CA TYR A 66 28.29 3.16 -0.36
C TYR A 66 27.69 1.93 0.32
N HIS A 67 27.38 2.02 1.62
CA HIS A 67 26.79 0.88 2.34
C HIS A 67 25.37 0.55 1.89
N MET A 68 24.59 1.56 1.51
CA MET A 68 23.26 1.35 0.92
C MET A 68 23.36 0.54 -0.38
N ARG A 69 24.29 0.89 -1.28
CA ARG A 69 24.50 0.13 -2.53
C ARG A 69 24.87 -1.32 -2.24
N ARG A 70 25.83 -1.54 -1.33
CA ARG A 70 26.22 -2.89 -0.89
C ARG A 70 25.04 -3.69 -0.34
N TYR A 71 24.22 -3.08 0.51
CA TYR A 71 23.03 -3.72 1.05
C TYR A 71 22.04 -4.11 -0.05
N LEU A 72 21.75 -3.21 -1.00
CA LEU A 72 20.82 -3.47 -2.11
C LEU A 72 21.32 -4.58 -3.05
N GLU A 73 22.63 -4.68 -3.24
CA GLU A 73 23.26 -5.75 -4.04
C GLU A 73 23.13 -7.13 -3.37
N GLU A 74 23.34 -7.19 -2.05
CA GLU A 74 23.25 -8.43 -1.27
C GLU A 74 21.80 -8.82 -0.95
N ASN A 75 20.92 -7.83 -0.82
CA ASN A 75 19.52 -7.98 -0.42
C ASN A 75 18.62 -7.24 -1.42
N PRO A 76 18.33 -7.83 -2.60
CA PRO A 76 17.50 -7.21 -3.61
C PRO A 76 16.10 -6.81 -3.06
N PRO A 77 15.53 -5.67 -3.47
CA PRO A 77 14.21 -5.22 -3.00
C PRO A 77 13.08 -6.22 -3.26
N VAL A 78 12.31 -6.53 -2.21
CA VAL A 78 11.10 -7.37 -2.32
C VAL A 78 9.87 -6.50 -2.52
N LEU A 79 9.38 -6.45 -3.76
CA LEU A 79 8.35 -5.49 -4.20
C LEU A 79 7.02 -6.15 -4.60
N THR A 80 6.75 -7.36 -4.14
CA THR A 80 5.55 -8.15 -4.49
C THR A 80 4.24 -7.57 -3.92
N GLY A 81 4.32 -6.60 -3.00
CA GLY A 81 3.16 -5.87 -2.50
C GLY A 81 3.48 -5.03 -1.26
N LYS A 82 2.48 -4.27 -0.80
CA LYS A 82 2.59 -3.32 0.32
C LYS A 82 3.31 -3.90 1.54
N PHE A 83 2.90 -5.07 2.02
CA PHE A 83 3.49 -5.64 3.24
C PHE A 83 4.94 -6.09 3.03
N ALA A 84 5.25 -6.64 1.85
CA ALA A 84 6.60 -7.07 1.51
C ALA A 84 7.57 -5.88 1.49
N VAL A 85 7.21 -4.79 0.79
CA VAL A 85 8.10 -3.61 0.71
C VAL A 85 8.28 -2.89 2.05
N ASN A 86 7.23 -2.83 2.88
CA ASN A 86 7.33 -2.22 4.21
C ASN A 86 8.22 -3.06 5.15
N ARG A 87 8.10 -4.40 5.08
CA ARG A 87 8.98 -5.29 5.82
C ARG A 87 10.43 -5.15 5.35
N TYR A 88 10.66 -5.20 4.04
CA TYR A 88 11.98 -5.05 3.43
C TYR A 88 12.68 -3.75 3.88
N LEU A 89 11.99 -2.60 3.79
CA LEU A 89 12.59 -1.33 4.22
C LEU A 89 12.84 -1.25 5.73
N CYS A 90 12.03 -1.95 6.54
CA CYS A 90 12.29 -2.06 7.97
C CYS A 90 13.54 -2.90 8.24
N GLU A 91 13.70 -4.04 7.56
CA GLU A 91 14.87 -4.90 7.68
C GLU A 91 16.15 -4.18 7.21
N PHE A 92 16.05 -3.40 6.12
CA PHE A 92 17.14 -2.53 5.68
C PHE A 92 17.49 -1.47 6.74
N HIS A 93 16.49 -0.81 7.32
CA HIS A 93 16.72 0.17 8.39
C HIS A 93 17.34 -0.50 9.62
N ASN A 94 16.92 -1.72 9.97
CA ASN A 94 17.50 -2.47 11.08
C ASN A 94 18.97 -2.85 10.84
N ALA A 95 19.35 -3.23 9.61
CA ALA A 95 20.76 -3.46 9.29
C ALA A 95 21.63 -2.21 9.52
N VAL A 96 21.07 -1.01 9.26
CA VAL A 96 21.73 0.26 9.60
C VAL A 96 21.73 0.51 11.11
N ASN A 97 20.65 0.18 11.83
CA ASN A 97 20.59 0.31 13.29
C ASN A 97 21.64 -0.56 13.98
N GLU A 98 21.71 -1.84 13.64
CA GLU A 98 22.69 -2.79 14.17
C GLU A 98 24.12 -2.29 13.96
N ARG A 99 24.42 -1.80 12.76
CA ARG A 99 25.73 -1.24 12.42
C ARG A 99 26.09 0.00 13.23
N LEU A 100 25.09 0.77 13.65
CA LEU A 100 25.25 1.94 14.50
C LEU A 100 25.10 1.63 16.00
N GLY A 101 24.97 0.36 16.39
CA GLY A 101 24.77 -0.07 17.78
C GLY A 101 23.43 0.40 18.37
N LYS A 102 22.39 0.51 17.54
CA LYS A 102 21.03 0.92 17.93
C LYS A 102 20.12 -0.30 18.03
N ASP A 103 19.07 -0.18 18.84
CA ASP A 103 18.02 -1.18 18.93
C ASP A 103 17.32 -1.40 17.58
N THR A 104 16.92 -2.65 17.35
CA THR A 104 16.13 -3.02 16.18
C THR A 104 14.64 -2.73 16.39
N TYR A 105 13.93 -2.49 15.29
CA TYR A 105 12.49 -2.29 15.28
C TYR A 105 11.77 -3.57 14.87
N ASN A 106 10.58 -3.84 15.43
CA ASN A 106 9.76 -4.98 15.01
C ASN A 106 9.21 -4.76 13.60
N CYS A 107 9.73 -5.51 12.63
CA CYS A 107 9.38 -5.42 11.21
C CYS A 107 8.09 -6.14 10.80
N ASP A 108 7.22 -6.50 11.76
CA ASP A 108 5.83 -6.83 11.43
C ASP A 108 5.21 -5.68 10.59
N PRO A 109 4.68 -5.96 9.39
CA PRO A 109 4.16 -4.92 8.51
C PRO A 109 3.11 -4.02 9.16
N MET A 110 2.29 -4.54 10.09
CA MET A 110 1.30 -3.72 10.78
C MET A 110 1.95 -2.73 11.75
N ASN A 111 3.04 -3.13 12.41
CA ASN A 111 3.81 -2.24 13.28
C ASN A 111 4.51 -1.14 12.49
N VAL A 112 5.07 -1.47 11.33
CA VAL A 112 5.69 -0.50 10.41
C VAL A 112 4.65 0.50 9.90
N LEU A 113 3.52 -0.01 9.38
CA LEU A 113 2.44 0.84 8.86
C LEU A 113 1.80 1.72 9.94
N ARG A 114 1.67 1.23 11.18
CA ARG A 114 1.19 2.07 12.31
C ARG A 114 2.09 3.27 12.58
N ARG A 115 3.40 3.14 12.32
CA ARG A 115 4.38 4.21 12.52
C ARG A 115 4.48 5.18 11.34
N TRP A 116 4.26 4.69 10.12
CA TRP A 116 4.57 5.44 8.89
C TRP A 116 3.39 5.77 7.98
N GLN A 117 2.21 5.15 8.17
CA GLN A 117 1.01 5.58 7.46
C GLN A 117 0.46 6.89 8.02
N THR A 118 0.16 7.83 7.13
CA THR A 118 -0.56 9.07 7.45
C THR A 118 -2.01 8.77 7.83
N GLN A 119 -2.68 9.72 8.51
CA GLN A 119 -4.09 9.56 8.87
C GLN A 119 -4.98 9.44 7.62
N GLU A 120 -4.73 10.23 6.59
CA GLU A 120 -5.44 10.18 5.30
C GLU A 120 -5.37 8.77 4.68
N GLN A 121 -4.19 8.14 4.69
CA GLN A 121 -3.98 6.78 4.19
C GLN A 121 -4.72 5.72 5.02
N ARG A 122 -4.90 5.94 6.33
CA ARG A 122 -5.71 5.07 7.19
C ARG A 122 -7.21 5.22 6.92
N VAL A 123 -7.67 6.40 6.53
CA VAL A 123 -9.08 6.64 6.19
C VAL A 123 -9.43 5.95 4.87
N GLU A 124 -8.59 6.05 3.84
CA GLU A 124 -8.75 5.37 2.54
C GLU A 124 -8.87 3.83 2.70
N SER A 125 -7.99 3.23 3.49
CA SER A 125 -8.01 1.78 3.77
C SER A 125 -9.22 1.34 4.61
N ARG A 126 -9.78 2.24 5.43
CA ARG A 126 -11.06 2.01 6.13
C ARG A 126 -12.27 2.20 5.22
N GLY A 127 -12.21 3.09 4.22
CA GLY A 127 -13.27 3.25 3.22
C GLY A 127 -13.47 1.99 2.38
N THR A 128 -12.38 1.35 1.97
CA THR A 128 -12.39 0.09 1.19
C THR A 128 -12.83 -1.13 2.00
N THR A 129 -12.44 -1.22 3.28
CA THR A 129 -12.89 -2.31 4.19
C THR A 129 -14.23 -2.02 4.88
N GLY A 130 -14.69 -0.77 4.83
CA GLY A 130 -15.94 -0.27 5.40
C GLY A 130 -17.10 -0.21 4.41
N PHE A 131 -16.84 -0.48 3.11
CA PHE A 131 -17.87 -0.48 2.06
C PHE A 131 -19.10 -1.26 2.51
N LEU A 132 -18.96 -2.53 2.91
CA LEU A 132 -20.10 -3.37 3.30
C LEU A 132 -20.66 -3.11 4.71
N ARG A 133 -20.12 -2.17 5.49
CA ARG A 133 -20.63 -1.91 6.85
C ARG A 133 -21.99 -1.20 6.86
N HIS A 134 -22.32 -0.51 5.77
CA HIS A 134 -23.54 0.33 5.66
C HIS A 134 -24.45 -0.11 4.51
N TRP A 135 -24.21 -1.31 3.97
CA TRP A 135 -25.01 -1.87 2.88
C TRP A 135 -25.86 -3.01 3.42
N LYS A 136 -27.17 -2.94 3.18
CA LYS A 136 -28.10 -4.04 3.42
C LYS A 136 -28.14 -4.92 2.18
N VAL A 137 -27.97 -6.22 2.40
CA VAL A 137 -28.18 -7.26 1.39
C VAL A 137 -29.66 -7.63 1.43
N HIS A 138 -30.35 -7.48 0.31
CA HIS A 138 -31.70 -7.97 0.08
C HIS A 138 -31.63 -9.13 -0.91
N LEU A 139 -32.47 -10.14 -0.69
CA LEU A 139 -32.56 -11.30 -1.55
C LEU A 139 -33.97 -11.36 -2.09
N GLN A 140 -34.11 -11.48 -3.41
CA GLN A 140 -35.39 -11.61 -4.07
C GLN A 140 -35.34 -12.81 -5.03
N GLN A 141 -36.34 -13.68 -4.93
CA GLN A 141 -36.58 -14.72 -5.92
C GLN A 141 -37.50 -14.18 -7.00
N ASP A 142 -37.11 -14.34 -8.26
CA ASP A 142 -38.00 -14.20 -9.40
C ASP A 142 -38.10 -15.53 -10.15
N GLY A 143 -38.99 -15.61 -11.14
CA GLY A 143 -39.19 -16.82 -11.94
C GLY A 143 -37.99 -17.28 -12.78
N GLY A 144 -36.82 -16.63 -12.65
CA GLY A 144 -35.58 -16.96 -13.35
C GLY A 144 -34.33 -17.13 -12.44
N GLY A 145 -34.42 -16.98 -11.12
CA GLY A 145 -33.31 -17.24 -10.20
C GLY A 145 -33.29 -16.42 -8.90
N LEU A 146 -32.13 -16.41 -8.22
CA LEU A 146 -31.90 -15.60 -7.01
C LEU A 146 -31.21 -14.28 -7.38
N VAL A 147 -31.86 -13.17 -7.06
CA VAL A 147 -31.31 -11.82 -7.23
C VAL A 147 -30.81 -11.32 -5.87
N VAL A 148 -29.54 -10.90 -5.83
CA VAL A 148 -28.92 -10.26 -4.66
C VAL A 148 -28.88 -8.76 -4.92
N ALA A 149 -29.72 -8.00 -4.22
CA ALA A 149 -29.72 -6.54 -4.28
C ALA A 149 -28.97 -5.96 -3.07
N LEU A 150 -28.00 -5.10 -3.31
CA LEU A 150 -27.28 -4.36 -2.28
C LEU A 150 -27.80 -2.93 -2.25
N SER A 151 -28.32 -2.49 -1.10
CA SER A 151 -28.77 -1.10 -0.89
C SER A 151 -27.92 -0.40 0.17
N ALA A 152 -27.41 0.78 -0.15
CA ALA A 152 -26.71 1.61 0.82
C ALA A 152 -27.72 2.30 1.74
N GLN A 153 -27.52 2.25 3.05
CA GLN A 153 -28.49 2.75 4.05
C GLN A 153 -28.83 4.26 3.94
N ASN A 154 -28.06 5.04 3.18
CA ASN A 154 -28.24 6.49 3.02
C ASN A 154 -27.87 7.02 1.60
N ARG A 155 -27.98 6.20 0.55
CA ARG A 155 -27.82 6.65 -0.85
C ARG A 155 -28.89 6.03 -1.75
N PRO A 156 -29.37 6.73 -2.80
CA PRO A 156 -30.34 6.19 -3.76
C PRO A 156 -29.74 5.16 -4.73
N GLU A 157 -28.42 4.93 -4.67
CA GLU A 157 -27.74 3.93 -5.51
C GLU A 157 -28.09 2.50 -5.07
N GLN A 158 -28.68 1.72 -5.98
CA GLN A 158 -28.94 0.29 -5.84
C GLN A 158 -28.00 -0.50 -6.75
N ILE A 159 -27.40 -1.58 -6.24
CA ILE A 159 -26.58 -2.51 -7.03
C ILE A 159 -27.29 -3.86 -7.06
N GLU A 160 -27.70 -4.31 -8.25
CA GLU A 160 -28.31 -5.62 -8.46
C GLU A 160 -27.29 -6.60 -9.04
N LEU A 161 -27.22 -7.79 -8.43
CA LEU A 161 -26.38 -8.91 -8.87
C LEU A 161 -27.29 -10.11 -9.13
N GLN A 162 -27.27 -10.63 -10.36
CA GLN A 162 -27.94 -11.90 -10.66
C GLN A 162 -27.02 -13.07 -10.29
N VAL A 163 -27.52 -13.98 -9.46
CA VAL A 163 -26.85 -15.23 -9.12
C VAL A 163 -27.52 -16.34 -9.93
N GLY A 164 -26.73 -17.02 -10.77
CA GLY A 164 -27.22 -18.15 -11.57
C GLY A 164 -27.51 -19.38 -10.72
N GLU A 165 -28.20 -20.38 -11.31
CA GLU A 165 -28.75 -21.57 -10.62
C GLU A 165 -27.75 -22.39 -9.77
N GLN A 166 -26.44 -22.23 -9.95
CA GLN A 166 -25.39 -22.92 -9.17
C GLN A 166 -24.67 -22.01 -8.15
N GLY A 167 -25.24 -20.85 -7.84
CA GLY A 167 -24.60 -19.88 -6.94
C GLY A 167 -23.46 -19.10 -7.58
N GLN A 168 -23.18 -19.24 -8.88
CA GLN A 168 -22.17 -18.43 -9.56
C GLN A 168 -22.73 -17.04 -9.90
N LEU A 169 -21.94 -15.97 -9.73
CA LEU A 169 -22.32 -14.62 -10.14
C LEU A 169 -22.49 -14.60 -11.67
N ALA A 170 -23.73 -14.51 -12.15
CA ALA A 170 -24.05 -14.68 -13.56
C ALA A 170 -23.74 -13.41 -14.36
N ARG A 171 -24.10 -12.24 -13.83
CA ARG A 171 -23.77 -10.92 -14.41
C ARG A 171 -23.70 -9.86 -13.32
N MET A 172 -22.66 -9.04 -13.38
CA MET A 172 -22.43 -7.95 -12.44
C MET A 172 -22.70 -6.63 -13.15
N TRP A 173 -23.87 -6.04 -12.91
CA TRP A 173 -24.30 -4.82 -13.58
C TRP A 173 -23.83 -3.57 -12.85
N THR A 174 -22.52 -3.41 -12.63
CA THR A 174 -21.92 -2.09 -12.35
C THR A 174 -20.43 -2.08 -12.71
N PRO A 175 -19.87 -0.92 -13.13
CA PRO A 175 -18.43 -0.78 -13.36
C PRO A 175 -17.60 -0.88 -12.06
N PHE A 176 -18.23 -0.86 -10.88
CA PHE A 176 -17.54 -0.69 -9.60
C PHE A 176 -16.96 -1.99 -9.02
N CYS A 177 -17.62 -3.13 -9.26
CA CYS A 177 -17.06 -4.43 -8.89
C CYS A 177 -16.26 -5.07 -10.04
N ALA A 178 -16.32 -4.53 -11.26
CA ALA A 178 -15.69 -5.08 -12.46
C ALA A 178 -14.16 -5.10 -12.41
N ASN A 179 -13.54 -4.31 -11.53
CA ASN A 179 -12.13 -4.40 -11.23
C ASN A 179 -11.85 -5.53 -10.23
N LEU A 180 -11.06 -6.52 -10.66
CA LEU A 180 -10.57 -7.72 -9.92
C LEU A 180 -9.92 -7.46 -8.54
N ARG A 181 -9.88 -6.21 -8.07
CA ARG A 181 -9.36 -5.80 -6.75
C ARG A 181 -10.28 -6.17 -5.57
N HIS A 182 -11.41 -6.84 -5.81
CA HIS A 182 -12.46 -7.07 -4.81
C HIS A 182 -12.90 -8.53 -4.65
N ALA A 183 -12.00 -9.51 -4.83
CA ALA A 183 -12.28 -10.92 -4.55
C ALA A 183 -12.90 -11.16 -3.15
N TRP A 184 -12.53 -10.33 -2.17
CA TRP A 184 -13.14 -10.30 -0.83
C TRP A 184 -14.60 -9.85 -0.80
N CYS A 185 -15.00 -8.92 -1.68
CA CYS A 185 -16.38 -8.46 -1.82
C CYS A 185 -17.27 -9.60 -2.32
N ILE A 186 -16.83 -10.28 -3.39
CA ILE A 186 -17.51 -11.45 -3.95
C ILE A 186 -17.60 -12.57 -2.91
N ALA A 187 -16.50 -12.94 -2.25
CA ALA A 187 -16.48 -14.01 -1.24
C ALA A 187 -17.45 -13.75 -0.07
N ARG A 188 -17.58 -12.48 0.37
CA ARG A 188 -18.48 -12.09 1.47
C ARG A 188 -19.94 -12.06 1.06
N ILE A 189 -20.24 -11.66 -0.18
CA ILE A 189 -21.59 -11.77 -0.77
C ILE A 189 -21.97 -13.25 -0.85
N MET A 190 -21.10 -14.08 -1.41
CA MET A 190 -21.32 -15.53 -1.57
C MET A 190 -21.48 -16.26 -0.24
N ARG A 191 -20.75 -15.86 0.82
CA ARG A 191 -20.93 -16.41 2.16
C ARG A 191 -22.31 -16.08 2.73
N ARG A 192 -22.78 -14.83 2.59
CA ARG A 192 -24.13 -14.44 3.05
C ARG A 192 -25.24 -15.13 2.26
N VAL A 193 -25.05 -15.35 0.95
CA VAL A 193 -25.99 -16.14 0.13
C VAL A 193 -26.07 -17.57 0.64
N ARG A 194 -24.93 -18.21 0.93
CA ARG A 194 -24.89 -19.55 1.53
C ARG A 194 -25.58 -19.62 2.89
N GLU A 195 -25.28 -18.68 3.79
CA GLU A 195 -25.92 -18.58 5.11
C GLU A 195 -27.45 -18.44 5.01
N HIS A 196 -27.96 -17.68 4.04
CA HIS A 196 -29.41 -17.54 3.81
C HIS A 196 -30.04 -18.82 3.26
N ASN A 197 -29.40 -19.49 2.29
CA ASN A 197 -29.90 -20.74 1.72
C ASN A 197 -29.89 -21.90 2.74
N SER A 198 -29.03 -21.86 3.76
CA SER A 198 -29.03 -22.84 4.85
C SER A 198 -30.07 -22.56 5.95
N VAL A 199 -30.75 -21.41 5.92
CA VAL A 199 -31.84 -21.07 6.85
C VAL A 199 -33.22 -21.34 6.21
N GLY A 200 -33.27 -21.52 4.90
CA GLY A 200 -34.50 -21.82 4.14
C GLY A 200 -34.66 -23.29 3.70
N ALA A 201 -33.87 -24.21 4.25
CA ALA A 201 -33.96 -25.66 4.02
C ALA A 201 -34.42 -26.38 5.29
#